data_AF-A0A661IJD6-F1
#
_entry.id   AF-A0A661IJD6-F1
#
_cell.length_a   1.000
_cell.length_b   1.000
_cell.length_c   1.000
_cell.angle_alpha   90.00
_cell.angle_beta   90.00
_cell.angle_gamma   90.00
#
_symmetry.space_group_name_H-M   'P 1'
#
loop_
_entity.id
_entity.type
_entity.pdbx_description
1 polymer ?
#
loop_
_entity_poly.entity_id
_entity_poly.type
_entity_poly.pdbx_seq_one_letter_code
_entity_poly.pdbx_strand_id
1 'polypeptide(L)'
;MKPKVAYIDSFNFSSESLESMLLDEEKYSIEVIKSVGVFEHQRWLEVFGKKLISNIIEAKMLHTHTGLTLAIKRYSSSSCKQTLEFAGLHSYNEKSKYLRELLKEIWGQIQDNVITRVDVAIDFNGNIPTRTIKKLKKSRRLFQWKNTTYLKTYKEKKSNSYINIYCYPKHKKNNNNLDYEMERLEFSFGSAYLRGNSKVRDSEEVYKKMIKTIKRLSGINIEIQTI
;
A
#
# COMPACT_ATOMS: atom_id res chain seq x y z
N MET A 1 22.75 -17.99 -2.55
CA MET A 1 21.94 -17.23 -3.54
C MET A 1 21.86 -15.79 -3.09
N LYS A 2 22.18 -14.83 -3.98
CA LYS A 2 22.00 -13.40 -3.71
C LYS A 2 20.51 -13.08 -3.44
N PRO A 3 20.20 -12.19 -2.48
CA PRO A 3 18.83 -11.77 -2.24
C PRO A 3 18.26 -11.01 -3.44
N LYS A 4 16.95 -11.14 -3.66
CA LYS A 4 16.23 -10.32 -4.64
C LYS A 4 15.84 -8.98 -4.01
N VAL A 5 15.90 -7.92 -4.78
CA VAL A 5 15.37 -6.63 -4.35
C VAL A 5 13.85 -6.69 -4.32
N ALA A 6 13.27 -6.24 -3.22
CA ALA A 6 11.85 -6.00 -3.04
C ALA A 6 11.64 -4.51 -2.74
N TYR A 7 10.48 -3.99 -3.13
CA TYR A 7 10.14 -2.58 -3.03
C TYR A 7 8.90 -2.38 -2.18
N ILE A 8 8.80 -1.25 -1.47
CA ILE A 8 7.54 -0.91 -0.81
C ILE A 8 6.61 -0.21 -1.80
N ASP A 9 5.60 -0.91 -2.32
CA ASP A 9 4.66 -0.34 -3.30
C ASP A 9 3.58 0.56 -2.66
N SER A 10 3.29 0.38 -1.37
CA SER A 10 2.36 1.25 -0.66
C SER A 10 2.60 1.33 0.85
N PHE A 11 2.20 2.45 1.43
CA PHE A 11 2.15 2.70 2.87
C PHE A 11 0.82 3.35 3.25
N ASN A 12 0.29 2.94 4.40
CA ASN A 12 -0.80 3.66 5.06
C ASN A 12 -0.37 4.09 6.47
N PHE A 13 -0.42 5.39 6.74
CA PHE A 13 -0.09 5.96 8.04
C PHE A 13 -1.34 6.51 8.71
N SER A 14 -1.53 6.23 9.99
CA SER A 14 -2.72 6.65 10.72
C SER A 14 -2.39 7.45 11.99
N SER A 15 -3.11 8.55 12.18
CA SER A 15 -2.96 9.46 13.32
C SER A 15 -4.26 10.21 13.62
N GLU A 16 -4.36 10.76 14.83
CA GLU A 16 -5.46 11.64 15.27
C GLU A 16 -5.22 13.09 14.81
N SER A 17 -3.96 13.48 14.57
CA SER A 17 -3.53 14.85 14.24
C SER A 17 -2.96 14.98 12.82
N LEU A 18 -3.36 14.08 11.90
CA LEU A 18 -2.73 13.96 10.59
C LEU A 18 -2.84 15.23 9.74
N GLU A 19 -3.97 15.94 9.81
CA GLU A 19 -4.17 17.20 9.10
C GLU A 19 -3.33 18.33 9.65
N SER A 20 -3.24 18.48 10.97
CA SER A 20 -2.43 19.54 11.61
C SER A 20 -0.97 19.47 11.16
N MET A 21 -0.43 18.25 11.05
CA MET A 21 0.94 18.04 10.57
C MET A 21 1.16 18.46 9.11
N LEU A 22 0.11 18.45 8.29
CA LEU A 22 0.18 18.77 6.86
C LEU A 22 -0.22 20.22 6.58
N LEU A 23 -1.06 20.84 7.40
CA LEU A 23 -1.58 22.20 7.16
C LEU A 23 -0.64 23.29 7.68
N ASP A 24 0.35 22.95 8.50
CA ASP A 24 1.37 23.91 8.96
C ASP A 24 2.33 24.34 7.83
N GLU A 25 2.27 23.70 6.65
CA GLU A 25 3.05 24.08 5.47
C GLU A 25 2.15 24.64 4.36
N GLU A 26 2.51 25.80 3.80
CA GLU A 26 1.83 26.41 2.63
C GLU A 26 1.84 25.55 1.35
N LYS A 27 2.49 24.39 1.40
CA LYS A 27 2.68 23.45 0.29
C LYS A 27 1.49 22.50 0.05
N TYR A 28 0.52 22.49 0.96
CA TYR A 28 -0.56 21.51 0.97
C TYR A 28 -1.92 22.18 1.07
N SER A 29 -2.91 21.61 0.39
CA SER A 29 -4.32 21.99 0.57
C SER A 29 -5.19 20.75 0.69
N ILE A 30 -6.28 20.86 1.45
CA ILE A 30 -7.16 19.74 1.74
C ILE A 30 -8.57 20.04 1.22
N GLU A 31 -9.05 19.19 0.32
CA GLU A 31 -10.40 19.23 -0.20
C GLU A 31 -11.25 18.14 0.49
N VAL A 32 -12.36 18.53 1.12
CA VAL A 32 -13.26 17.59 1.78
C VAL A 32 -14.23 16.99 0.75
N ILE A 33 -14.19 15.68 0.58
CA ILE A 33 -15.00 14.96 -0.42
C ILE A 33 -16.20 14.28 0.23
N LYS A 34 -16.04 13.80 1.45
CA LYS A 34 -17.11 13.17 2.22
C LYS A 34 -16.96 13.58 3.68
N SER A 35 -18.01 14.14 4.26
CA SER A 35 -18.17 14.40 5.69
C SER A 35 -19.66 14.57 6.02
N VAL A 36 -19.99 14.93 7.26
CA VAL A 36 -21.36 15.35 7.61
C VAL A 36 -21.73 16.56 6.75
N GLY A 37 -22.78 16.42 5.92
CA GLY A 37 -23.27 17.49 5.05
C GLY A 37 -22.51 17.67 3.71
N VAL A 38 -21.48 16.87 3.42
CA VAL A 38 -20.70 16.93 2.16
C VAL A 38 -20.59 15.56 1.52
N PHE A 39 -20.91 15.44 0.22
CA PHE A 39 -20.95 14.14 -0.48
C PHE A 39 -20.59 14.24 -1.98
N GLU A 40 -19.31 14.42 -2.29
CA GLU A 40 -18.78 14.59 -3.65
C GLU A 40 -18.17 13.29 -4.22
N HIS A 41 -18.95 12.21 -4.22
CA HIS A 41 -18.46 10.88 -4.59
C HIS A 41 -17.96 10.77 -6.04
N GLN A 42 -18.50 11.60 -6.94
CA GLN A 42 -18.10 11.62 -8.35
C GLN A 42 -16.68 12.15 -8.51
N ARG A 43 -16.35 13.24 -7.82
CA ARG A 43 -14.99 13.80 -7.76
C ARG A 43 -13.97 12.77 -7.28
N TRP A 44 -14.31 11.98 -6.26
CA TRP A 44 -13.47 10.89 -5.79
C TRP A 44 -13.18 9.83 -6.86
N LEU A 45 -14.22 9.43 -7.59
CA LEU A 45 -14.11 8.42 -8.63
C LEU A 45 -13.22 8.89 -9.78
N GLU A 46 -13.32 10.16 -10.18
CA GLU A 46 -12.50 10.76 -11.22
C GLU A 46 -11.01 10.75 -10.87
N VAL A 47 -10.67 11.16 -9.65
CA VAL A 47 -9.27 11.28 -9.21
C VAL A 47 -8.64 9.91 -8.91
N PHE A 48 -9.35 9.01 -8.24
CA PHE A 48 -8.78 7.75 -7.76
C PHE A 48 -9.22 6.50 -8.56
N GLY A 49 -10.11 6.65 -9.53
CA GLY A 49 -10.62 5.56 -10.37
C GLY A 49 -11.41 4.48 -9.63
N LYS A 50 -11.80 4.73 -8.37
CA LYS A 50 -12.53 3.78 -7.50
C LYS A 50 -13.57 4.50 -6.67
N LYS A 51 -14.76 3.92 -6.53
CA LYS A 51 -15.81 4.47 -5.65
C LYS A 51 -15.40 4.38 -4.18
N LEU A 52 -15.84 5.35 -3.38
CA LEU A 52 -15.78 5.26 -1.93
C LEU A 52 -16.66 4.11 -1.45
N ILE A 53 -16.15 3.38 -0.45
CA ILE A 53 -16.87 2.28 0.20
C ILE A 53 -17.59 2.79 1.46
N SER A 54 -18.66 2.11 1.86
CA SER A 54 -19.59 2.58 2.89
C SER A 54 -18.97 2.77 4.27
N ASN A 55 -17.92 2.00 4.62
CA ASN A 55 -17.24 2.10 5.91
C ASN A 55 -16.27 3.28 6.01
N ILE A 56 -16.06 4.05 4.94
CA ILE A 56 -15.33 5.32 5.00
C ILE A 56 -16.34 6.38 5.41
N ILE A 57 -16.19 6.95 6.61
CA ILE A 57 -17.09 7.97 7.16
C ILE A 57 -16.66 9.39 6.79
N GLU A 58 -15.36 9.58 6.53
CA GLU A 58 -14.79 10.84 6.06
C GLU A 58 -13.75 10.53 4.98
N ALA A 59 -13.76 11.31 3.90
CA ALA A 59 -12.77 11.21 2.83
C ALA A 59 -12.35 12.62 2.40
N LYS A 60 -11.04 12.84 2.32
CA LYS A 60 -10.45 14.10 1.88
C LYS A 60 -9.37 13.83 0.84
N MET A 61 -9.11 14.81 -0.01
CA MET A 61 -8.01 14.84 -0.96
C MET A 61 -6.96 15.82 -0.44
N LEU A 62 -5.75 15.31 -0.24
CA LEU A 62 -4.57 16.13 0.01
C LEU A 62 -3.96 16.49 -1.35
N HIS A 63 -4.00 17.76 -1.71
CA HIS A 63 -3.31 18.30 -2.86
C HIS A 63 -1.95 18.83 -2.43
N THR A 64 -0.95 18.58 -3.27
CA THR A 64 0.44 19.02 -3.06
C THR A 64 0.81 20.03 -4.13
N HIS A 65 1.76 20.91 -3.82
CA HIS A 65 2.32 21.85 -4.80
C HIS A 65 2.91 21.19 -6.06
N THR A 66 3.32 19.92 -5.98
CA THR A 66 3.82 19.15 -7.13
C THR A 66 2.69 18.54 -7.99
N GLY A 67 1.43 18.86 -7.70
CA GLY A 67 0.27 18.32 -8.41
C GLY A 67 -0.11 16.88 -8.06
N LEU A 68 0.48 16.29 -7.02
CA LEU A 68 0.01 15.00 -6.49
C LEU A 68 -1.27 15.20 -5.68
N THR A 69 -2.16 14.22 -5.80
CA THR A 69 -3.33 14.07 -4.94
C THR A 69 -3.26 12.76 -4.16
N LEU A 70 -3.30 12.84 -2.83
CA LEU A 70 -3.29 11.70 -1.92
C LEU A 70 -4.64 11.58 -1.20
N ALA A 71 -4.98 10.35 -0.84
CA ALA A 71 -6.22 10.06 -0.13
C ALA A 71 -5.99 10.14 1.38
N ILE A 72 -6.82 10.94 2.07
CA ILE A 72 -6.99 10.90 3.52
C ILE A 72 -8.37 10.31 3.82
N LYS A 73 -8.42 9.31 4.70
CA LYS A 73 -9.67 8.62 5.03
C LYS A 73 -9.82 8.41 6.52
N ARG A 74 -11.06 8.49 6.99
CA ARG A 74 -11.48 8.04 8.32
C ARG A 74 -12.46 6.89 8.14
N TYR A 75 -12.21 5.80 8.86
CA TYR A 75 -13.06 4.62 8.81
C TYR A 75 -14.00 4.57 10.01
N SER A 76 -15.19 3.99 9.84
CA SER A 76 -16.14 3.80 10.94
C SER A 76 -15.54 2.98 12.10
N SER A 77 -14.65 2.03 11.80
CA SER A 77 -13.96 1.22 12.80
C SER A 77 -12.83 1.96 13.54
N SER A 78 -12.46 3.17 13.10
CA SER A 78 -11.43 4.00 13.73
C SER A 78 -11.81 5.47 13.56
N SER A 79 -12.94 5.86 14.15
CA SER A 79 -13.55 7.18 13.98
C SER A 79 -12.70 8.34 14.51
N CYS A 80 -11.77 8.07 15.43
CA CYS A 80 -10.87 9.09 15.97
C CYS A 80 -9.61 9.29 15.12
N LYS A 81 -9.32 8.41 14.14
CA LYS A 81 -8.07 8.45 13.39
C LYS A 81 -8.29 8.58 11.89
N GLN A 82 -7.44 9.37 11.27
CA GLN A 82 -7.33 9.47 9.84
C GLN A 82 -6.19 8.59 9.33
N THR A 83 -6.27 8.22 8.07
CA THR A 83 -5.26 7.41 7.37
C THR A 83 -4.87 8.11 6.08
N LEU A 84 -3.58 8.41 5.94
CA LEU A 84 -2.95 8.88 4.70
C LEU A 84 -2.44 7.66 3.91
N GLU A 85 -2.86 7.56 2.64
CA GLU A 85 -2.46 6.44 1.75
C GLU A 85 -1.43 6.90 0.70
N PHE A 86 -0.22 6.35 0.77
CA PHE A 86 0.76 6.38 -0.30
C PHE A 86 0.60 5.11 -1.13
N ALA A 87 -0.10 5.19 -2.25
CA ALA A 87 -0.34 4.04 -3.13
C ALA A 87 0.45 4.14 -4.44
N GLY A 88 1.14 3.07 -4.82
CA GLY A 88 1.83 2.98 -6.10
C GLY A 88 3.21 3.65 -6.11
N LEU A 89 3.93 3.59 -4.98
CA LEU A 89 5.29 4.09 -4.82
C LEU A 89 6.27 3.49 -5.84
N HIS A 90 5.99 2.30 -6.40
CA HIS A 90 6.78 1.68 -7.47
C HIS A 90 5.91 1.32 -8.69
N SER A 91 5.43 2.37 -9.38
CA SER A 91 4.63 2.27 -10.62
C SER A 91 5.40 2.64 -11.90
N TYR A 92 6.73 2.70 -11.86
CA TYR A 92 7.58 2.93 -13.04
C TYR A 92 7.16 4.13 -13.91
N ASN A 93 6.66 5.18 -13.27
CA ASN A 93 6.23 6.41 -13.91
C ASN A 93 6.65 7.62 -13.07
N GLU A 94 6.50 8.82 -13.65
CA GLU A 94 6.90 10.07 -13.01
C GLU A 94 6.14 10.32 -11.70
N LYS A 95 4.83 10.07 -11.68
CA LYS A 95 3.99 10.16 -10.48
C LYS A 95 4.58 9.37 -9.30
N SER A 96 5.09 8.17 -9.55
CA SER A 96 5.73 7.35 -8.50
C SER A 96 7.04 7.94 -7.97
N LYS A 97 7.77 8.72 -8.79
CA LYS A 97 8.98 9.43 -8.35
C LYS A 97 8.58 10.54 -7.37
N TYR A 98 7.65 11.42 -7.77
CA TYR A 98 7.16 12.48 -6.90
C TYR A 98 6.53 11.94 -5.61
N LEU A 99 5.81 10.80 -5.67
CA LEU A 99 5.26 10.16 -4.46
C LEU A 99 6.35 9.71 -3.48
N ARG A 100 7.48 9.19 -3.98
CA ARG A 100 8.61 8.80 -3.12
C ARG A 100 9.33 10.01 -2.56
N GLU A 101 9.48 11.07 -3.34
CA GLU A 101 10.08 12.34 -2.88
C GLU A 101 9.24 12.99 -1.78
N LEU A 102 7.92 13.08 -1.98
CA LEU A 102 6.99 13.55 -0.95
C LEU A 102 7.08 12.69 0.32
N LEU A 103 7.13 11.37 0.18
CA LEU A 103 7.24 10.48 1.33
C LEU A 103 8.54 10.70 2.11
N LYS A 104 9.65 10.97 1.41
CA LYS A 104 10.93 11.33 2.04
C LYS A 104 10.85 12.65 2.78
N GLU A 105 10.25 13.66 2.16
CA GLU A 105 10.05 15.00 2.74
C GLU A 105 9.31 14.91 4.08
N ILE A 106 8.17 14.21 4.11
CA ILE A 106 7.35 14.14 5.33
C ILE A 106 7.81 13.05 6.31
N TRP A 107 8.82 12.23 5.97
CA TRP A 107 9.20 11.05 6.75
C TRP A 107 9.52 11.40 8.20
N GLY A 108 10.24 12.50 8.43
CA GLY A 108 10.61 12.97 9.77
C GLY A 108 9.40 13.42 10.61
N GLN A 109 8.36 13.93 9.97
CA GLN A 109 7.15 14.40 10.66
C GLN A 109 6.28 13.21 11.09
N ILE A 110 6.15 12.18 10.24
CA ILE A 110 5.23 11.06 10.46
C ILE A 110 5.77 9.97 11.41
N GLN A 111 6.87 10.22 12.13
CA GLN A 111 7.57 9.21 12.95
C GLN A 111 6.68 8.55 14.02
N ASP A 112 5.73 9.30 14.58
CA ASP A 112 4.79 8.81 15.59
C ASP A 112 3.48 8.25 15.03
N ASN A 113 3.27 8.32 13.72
CA ASN A 113 2.09 7.77 13.07
C ASN A 113 2.12 6.24 13.07
N VAL A 114 0.95 5.63 13.19
CA VAL A 114 0.79 4.17 13.18
C VAL A 114 0.84 3.66 11.74
N ILE A 115 1.69 2.69 11.47
CA ILE A 115 1.70 1.97 10.20
C ILE A 115 0.53 0.97 10.21
N THR A 116 -0.48 1.22 9.38
CA THR A 116 -1.69 0.37 9.30
C THR A 116 -1.64 -0.61 8.15
N ARG A 117 -0.84 -0.33 7.12
CA ARG A 117 -0.61 -1.21 5.98
C ARG A 117 0.74 -0.93 5.32
N VAL A 118 1.40 -1.99 4.88
CA VAL A 118 2.57 -1.95 4.01
C VAL A 118 2.43 -2.99 2.91
N ASP A 119 2.55 -2.59 1.65
CA ASP A 119 2.58 -3.54 0.53
C ASP A 119 4.02 -3.68 0.02
N VAL A 120 4.57 -4.88 0.08
CA VAL A 120 5.92 -5.22 -0.41
C VAL A 120 5.80 -5.96 -1.73
N ALA A 121 6.39 -5.40 -2.79
CA ALA A 121 6.36 -5.94 -4.14
C ALA A 121 7.72 -6.54 -4.54
N ILE A 122 7.68 -7.67 -5.23
CA ILE A 122 8.82 -8.32 -5.87
C ILE A 122 8.47 -8.48 -7.35
N ASP A 123 9.27 -7.86 -8.20
CA ASP A 123 9.08 -7.89 -9.64
C ASP A 123 9.98 -8.94 -10.31
N PHE A 124 9.42 -9.62 -11.31
CA PHE A 124 10.08 -10.66 -12.09
C PHE A 124 10.01 -10.27 -13.57
N ASN A 125 11.15 -10.33 -14.25
CA ASN A 125 11.19 -10.27 -15.70
C ASN A 125 10.61 -11.58 -16.23
N GLY A 126 9.47 -11.51 -16.89
CA GLY A 126 8.63 -12.67 -17.19
C GLY A 126 7.93 -13.23 -15.95
N ASN A 127 7.90 -14.56 -15.83
CA ASN A 127 7.05 -15.25 -14.86
C ASN A 127 7.67 -15.41 -13.46
N ILE A 128 6.82 -15.46 -12.44
CA ILE A 128 7.21 -15.86 -11.08
C ILE A 128 7.69 -17.32 -11.11
N PRO A 129 8.88 -17.64 -10.53
CA PRO A 129 9.42 -18.99 -10.56
C PRO A 129 8.45 -20.04 -10.01
N THR A 130 8.28 -21.15 -10.73
CA THR A 130 7.36 -22.25 -10.37
C THR A 130 7.59 -22.77 -8.95
N ARG A 131 8.86 -22.82 -8.50
CA ARG A 131 9.21 -23.22 -7.11
C ARG A 131 8.59 -22.30 -6.06
N THR A 132 8.52 -21.00 -6.33
CA THR A 132 7.92 -19.99 -5.45
C THR A 132 6.41 -20.23 -5.37
N ILE A 133 5.75 -20.39 -6.52
CA ILE A 133 4.31 -20.67 -6.59
C ILE A 133 3.97 -21.98 -5.88
N LYS A 134 4.73 -23.06 -6.13
CA LYS A 134 4.56 -24.34 -5.44
C LYS A 134 4.70 -24.20 -3.93
N LYS A 135 5.66 -23.40 -3.45
CA LYS A 135 5.85 -23.17 -2.01
C LYS A 135 4.70 -22.38 -1.39
N LEU A 136 4.24 -21.32 -2.04
CA LEU A 136 3.08 -20.54 -1.58
C LEU A 136 1.81 -21.41 -1.52
N LYS A 137 1.62 -22.31 -2.49
CA LYS A 137 0.46 -23.22 -2.55
C LYS A 137 0.44 -24.28 -1.44
N LYS A 138 1.53 -24.49 -0.68
CA LYS A 138 1.54 -25.46 0.43
C LYS A 138 0.51 -25.17 1.51
N SER A 139 0.17 -23.89 1.72
CA SER A 139 -0.78 -23.46 2.75
C SER A 139 -1.87 -22.53 2.22
N ARG A 140 -1.98 -22.39 0.90
CA ARG A 140 -2.86 -21.42 0.24
C ARG A 140 -3.45 -21.99 -1.05
N ARG A 141 -4.68 -21.59 -1.35
CA ARG A 141 -5.37 -21.83 -2.63
C ARG A 141 -5.28 -20.61 -3.53
N LEU A 142 -5.27 -20.85 -4.84
CA LEU A 142 -5.35 -19.79 -5.83
C LEU A 142 -6.80 -19.37 -6.03
N PHE A 143 -7.05 -18.07 -6.11
CA PHE A 143 -8.33 -17.47 -6.45
C PHE A 143 -8.09 -16.36 -7.47
N GLN A 144 -8.54 -16.54 -8.70
CA GLN A 144 -8.36 -15.55 -9.75
C GLN A 144 -9.51 -14.56 -9.78
N TRP A 145 -9.19 -13.28 -9.92
CA TRP A 145 -10.15 -12.21 -10.11
C TRP A 145 -9.58 -11.21 -11.10
N LYS A 146 -10.21 -11.09 -12.27
CA LYS A 146 -9.67 -10.34 -13.41
C LYS A 146 -8.23 -10.81 -13.72
N ASN A 147 -7.29 -9.87 -13.82
CA ASN A 147 -5.88 -10.13 -14.10
C ASN A 147 -5.05 -10.43 -12.85
N THR A 148 -5.68 -10.56 -11.68
CA THR A 148 -4.98 -10.77 -10.41
C THR A 148 -5.30 -12.14 -9.85
N THR A 149 -4.26 -12.90 -9.50
CA THR A 149 -4.40 -14.17 -8.77
C THR A 149 -4.06 -13.95 -7.31
N TYR A 150 -5.06 -14.12 -6.45
CA TYR A 150 -4.94 -14.06 -5.00
C TYR A 150 -4.56 -15.43 -4.45
N LEU A 151 -3.59 -15.48 -3.54
CA LEU A 151 -3.19 -16.68 -2.83
C LEU A 151 -3.81 -16.63 -1.43
N LYS A 152 -4.96 -17.29 -1.27
CA LYS A 152 -5.75 -17.25 -0.04
C LYS A 152 -5.49 -18.44 0.87
N THR A 153 -5.48 -18.26 2.19
CA THR A 153 -5.52 -19.43 3.10
C THR A 153 -6.90 -20.12 3.03
N TYR A 154 -6.99 -21.35 3.53
CA TYR A 154 -8.26 -22.09 3.58
C TYR A 154 -9.31 -21.42 4.47
N LYS A 155 -8.88 -20.67 5.50
CA LYS A 155 -9.76 -19.99 6.46
C LYS A 155 -10.11 -18.56 6.04
N GLU A 156 -9.38 -17.99 5.09
CA GLU A 156 -9.63 -16.61 4.62
C GLU A 156 -10.96 -16.52 3.86
N LYS A 157 -11.81 -15.60 4.32
CA LYS A 157 -13.07 -15.21 3.65
C LYS A 157 -12.78 -14.11 2.59
N LYS A 158 -13.53 -13.00 2.66
CA LYS A 158 -13.45 -11.88 1.72
C LYS A 158 -12.30 -10.91 2.04
N SER A 159 -12.05 -10.65 3.33
CA SER A 159 -10.97 -9.78 3.81
C SER A 159 -9.99 -10.54 4.71
N ASN A 160 -8.71 -10.11 4.69
CA ASN A 160 -7.69 -10.54 5.64
C ASN A 160 -6.93 -9.30 6.15
N SER A 161 -6.97 -9.06 7.46
CA SER A 161 -6.25 -7.97 8.12
C SER A 161 -4.80 -8.31 8.47
N TYR A 162 -4.39 -9.58 8.32
CA TYR A 162 -3.04 -10.05 8.61
C TYR A 162 -2.11 -9.91 7.39
N ILE A 163 -2.21 -10.80 6.39
CA ILE A 163 -1.39 -10.75 5.17
C ILE A 163 -2.20 -11.20 3.96
N ASN A 164 -2.33 -10.33 2.95
CA ASN A 164 -2.81 -10.71 1.63
C ASN A 164 -1.61 -10.94 0.70
N ILE A 165 -1.71 -11.95 -0.17
CA ILE A 165 -0.67 -12.24 -1.16
C ILE A 165 -1.36 -12.37 -2.51
N TYR A 166 -0.84 -11.70 -3.51
CA TYR A 166 -1.36 -11.78 -4.86
C TYR A 166 -0.27 -11.58 -5.89
N CYS A 167 -0.52 -12.11 -7.08
CA CYS A 167 0.31 -11.88 -8.25
C CYS A 167 -0.52 -11.38 -9.42
N TYR A 168 0.11 -10.57 -10.28
CA TYR A 168 -0.54 -9.99 -11.45
C TYR A 168 0.52 -9.55 -12.49
N PRO A 169 0.14 -9.48 -13.78
CA PRO A 169 0.99 -8.89 -14.81
C PRO A 169 1.08 -7.38 -14.60
N LYS A 170 2.23 -6.90 -14.11
CA LYS A 170 2.47 -5.49 -13.78
C LYS A 170 2.43 -4.61 -15.02
N HIS A 171 2.97 -5.09 -16.13
CA HIS A 171 2.93 -4.41 -17.42
C HIS A 171 1.50 -4.11 -17.93
N LYS A 172 0.50 -4.91 -17.53
CA LYS A 172 -0.93 -4.66 -17.89
C LYS A 172 -1.67 -3.73 -16.94
N LYS A 173 -1.04 -3.28 -15.85
CA LYS A 173 -1.68 -2.36 -14.89
C LYS A 173 -1.56 -0.94 -15.44
N ASN A 174 -2.70 -0.26 -15.58
CA ASN A 174 -2.83 1.10 -16.13
C ASN A 174 -1.71 2.02 -15.62
N ASN A 175 -1.13 2.82 -16.53
CA ASN A 175 -0.10 3.85 -16.30
C ASN A 175 1.32 3.33 -16.00
N ASN A 176 1.63 2.06 -16.25
CA ASN A 176 3.03 1.61 -16.28
C ASN A 176 3.52 1.65 -17.73
N ASN A 177 4.53 2.47 -18.02
CA ASN A 177 5.18 2.55 -19.33
C ASN A 177 6.23 1.43 -19.47
N LEU A 178 5.81 0.18 -19.27
CA LEU A 178 6.69 -0.98 -19.40
C LEU A 178 6.50 -1.61 -20.77
N ASP A 179 7.57 -1.64 -21.54
CA ASP A 179 7.71 -2.21 -22.88
C ASP A 179 8.06 -3.71 -22.87
N TYR A 180 8.13 -4.32 -21.69
CA TYR A 180 8.44 -5.74 -21.49
C TYR A 180 7.50 -6.43 -20.50
N GLU A 181 7.44 -7.76 -20.59
CA GLU A 181 6.65 -8.58 -19.68
C GLU A 181 7.25 -8.60 -18.26
N MET A 182 6.43 -8.17 -17.31
CA MET A 182 6.74 -8.23 -15.89
C MET A 182 5.57 -8.81 -15.10
N GLU A 183 5.83 -9.82 -14.28
CA GLU A 183 4.93 -10.27 -13.21
C GLU A 183 5.38 -9.72 -11.86
N ARG A 184 4.39 -9.29 -11.06
CA ARG A 184 4.61 -8.84 -9.69
C ARG A 184 4.05 -9.85 -8.71
N LEU A 185 4.82 -10.19 -7.68
CA LEU A 185 4.34 -10.85 -6.47
C LEU A 185 4.30 -9.82 -5.34
N GLU A 186 3.13 -9.58 -4.77
CA GLU A 186 2.91 -8.55 -3.75
C GLU A 186 2.43 -9.18 -2.43
N PHE A 187 3.05 -8.76 -1.33
CA PHE A 187 2.71 -9.12 0.04
C PHE A 187 2.17 -7.88 0.75
N SER A 188 0.88 -7.87 1.02
CA SER A 188 0.19 -6.78 1.69
C SER A 188 0.00 -7.10 3.17
N PHE A 189 0.81 -6.48 4.01
CA PHE A 189 0.81 -6.64 5.46
C PHE A 189 -0.14 -5.63 6.09
N GLY A 190 -1.20 -6.12 6.73
CA GLY A 190 -2.20 -5.29 7.38
C GLY A 190 -1.92 -5.07 8.87
N SER A 191 -2.78 -4.27 9.50
CA SER A 191 -2.66 -3.86 10.89
C SER A 191 -2.51 -5.02 11.88
N ALA A 192 -3.18 -6.16 11.66
CA ALA A 192 -3.07 -7.31 12.55
C ALA A 192 -1.68 -7.96 12.51
N TYR A 193 -1.00 -7.92 11.35
CA TYR A 193 0.40 -8.35 11.26
C TYR A 193 1.34 -7.36 11.95
N LEU A 194 1.07 -6.07 11.77
CA LEU A 194 1.82 -4.95 12.33
C LEU A 194 1.50 -4.69 13.82
N ARG A 195 0.76 -5.59 14.47
CA ARG A 195 0.32 -5.51 15.87
C ARG A 195 -0.49 -4.24 16.21
N GLY A 196 -1.05 -3.56 15.20
CA GLY A 196 -1.94 -2.41 15.33
C GLY A 196 -1.32 -1.14 15.93
N ASN A 197 -0.06 -1.16 16.34
CA ASN A 197 0.60 -0.07 17.05
C ASN A 197 2.04 0.19 16.59
N SER A 198 2.55 -0.51 15.58
CA SER A 198 3.88 -0.23 15.04
C SER A 198 3.92 1.18 14.47
N LYS A 199 4.84 2.01 14.95
CA LYS A 199 5.02 3.38 14.48
C LYS A 199 6.01 3.43 13.32
N VAL A 200 6.06 4.55 12.61
CA VAL A 200 7.04 4.77 11.52
C VAL A 200 8.48 4.66 12.02
N ARG A 201 8.76 5.18 13.22
CA ARG A 201 10.06 5.03 13.89
C ARG A 201 10.49 3.57 14.13
N ASP A 202 9.54 2.63 14.14
CA ASP A 202 9.81 1.20 14.32
C ASP A 202 9.95 0.45 12.98
N SER A 203 10.00 1.17 11.86
CA SER A 203 9.93 0.61 10.50
C SER A 203 11.02 -0.43 10.20
N GLU A 204 12.25 -0.24 10.67
CA GLU A 204 13.32 -1.21 10.45
C GLU A 204 13.00 -2.60 11.04
N GLU A 205 12.48 -2.63 12.27
CA GLU A 205 12.08 -3.87 12.92
C GLU A 205 10.87 -4.52 12.23
N VAL A 206 9.96 -3.70 11.73
CA VAL A 206 8.86 -4.17 10.88
C VAL A 206 9.41 -4.81 9.59
N TYR A 207 10.38 -4.17 8.93
CA TYR A 207 10.99 -4.68 7.70
C TYR A 207 11.70 -6.02 7.92
N LYS A 208 12.48 -6.15 9.00
CA LYS A 208 13.14 -7.42 9.37
C LYS A 208 12.13 -8.56 9.54
N LYS A 209 10.97 -8.30 10.17
CA LYS A 209 9.89 -9.29 10.34
C LYS A 209 9.24 -9.66 9.01
N MET A 210 8.97 -8.68 8.14
CA MET A 210 8.38 -8.91 6.82
C MET A 210 9.30 -9.74 5.93
N ILE A 211 10.61 -9.46 5.90
CA ILE A 211 11.61 -10.23 5.15
C ILE A 211 11.60 -11.70 5.59
N LYS A 212 11.64 -11.97 6.90
CA LYS A 212 11.55 -13.34 7.45
C LYS A 212 10.26 -14.03 7.01
N THR A 213 9.15 -13.31 7.02
CA THR A 213 7.83 -13.83 6.66
C THR A 213 7.74 -14.17 5.17
N ILE A 214 8.23 -13.29 4.30
CA ILE A 214 8.29 -13.50 2.84
C ILE A 214 9.13 -14.73 2.55
N LYS A 215 10.35 -14.83 3.10
CA LYS A 215 11.22 -16.00 2.93
C LYS A 215 10.54 -17.30 3.37
N ARG A 216 9.87 -17.28 4.52
CA ARG A 216 9.13 -18.45 5.03
C ARG A 216 8.03 -18.89 4.06
N LEU A 217 7.20 -17.95 3.59
CA LEU A 217 6.03 -18.24 2.75
C LEU A 217 6.38 -18.56 1.30
N SER A 218 7.32 -17.84 0.70
CA SER A 218 7.62 -17.91 -0.73
C SER A 218 8.91 -18.66 -1.04
N GLY A 219 9.84 -18.74 -0.07
CA GLY A 219 11.18 -19.28 -0.28
C GLY A 219 12.12 -18.31 -0.99
N ILE A 220 11.71 -17.07 -1.21
CA ILE A 220 12.55 -16.03 -1.79
C ILE A 220 13.31 -15.33 -0.68
N ASN A 221 14.64 -15.29 -0.78
CA ASN A 221 15.45 -14.37 0.02
C ASN A 221 15.32 -12.98 -0.61
N ILE A 222 14.92 -11.99 0.18
CA ILE A 222 14.79 -10.62 -0.28
C ILE A 222 15.56 -9.64 0.61
N GLU A 223 15.82 -8.48 0.04
CA GLU A 223 16.14 -7.24 0.75
C GLU A 223 15.09 -6.20 0.34
N ILE A 224 14.56 -5.47 1.32
CA ILE A 224 13.59 -4.40 1.06
C ILE A 224 14.40 -3.13 0.81
N GLN A 225 14.23 -2.51 -0.35
CA GLN A 225 14.75 -1.18 -0.60
C GLN A 225 13.97 -0.19 0.28
N THR A 226 14.67 0.41 1.24
CA THR A 226 14.11 1.43 2.12
C THR A 226 13.92 2.74 1.35
N ILE A 227 13.07 3.60 1.92
CA ILE A 227 12.79 4.94 1.40
C ILE A 227 14.06 5.79 1.50
#